data_AF-A0A8H4UPA8-F1
#
_entry.id   AF-A0A8H4UPA8-F1
#
_cell.length_a   1.000
_cell.length_b   1.000
_cell.length_c   1.000
_cell.angle_alpha   90.00
_cell.angle_beta   90.00
_cell.angle_gamma   90.00
#
_symmetry.space_group_name_H-M   'P 1'
#
loop_
_entity.id
_entity.type
_entity.pdbx_description
1 polymer ?
#
loop_
_entity_poly.entity_id
_entity_poly.type
_entity_poly.pdbx_seq_one_letter_code
_entity_poly.pdbx_strand_id
1 'polypeptide(L)'
;MEQGPEQTSRARDQEPRTRSAWSKLALHRTQYNGSLLFNLGSFILPALYGTLSKLWVASIDASMVVTTDAYTYINTASEAVNEGLPRAAWVIIGDKASRSLAQRLQLTHTLIAFQSVVGLVLSIVFLVAAPEFARRFVPSEVRDASLTYVRIASFTVFSGALETAVATATRALDKPDIPLAISTVKFAVNITLDFLLISRFHVGSFKPTVNMQGTIQLVCNLAASFAGLFYFLWSNTWPFLRHSRLIPTTDCRLLPSFRSLTVLLRLGLIFFAESAVRNALYLWLITTIVALGSVYATAWGVFNTIRWGLVMVPVQALEATSLQFIGHRWGDWRRKVGVTIRKPKASRKDIYAIVQPALKSLLLALVVEIPLAIL
;
A
#
# COMPACT_ATOMS: atom_id res chain seq x y z
N MET A 1 9.37 -67.45 47.03
CA MET A 1 7.99 -66.93 46.90
C MET A 1 8.02 -65.49 47.32
N GLU A 2 7.82 -64.46 46.49
CA GLU A 2 7.58 -64.26 45.05
C GLU A 2 7.75 -62.72 44.92
N GLN A 3 8.67 -62.25 44.09
CA GLN A 3 8.38 -61.51 42.84
C GLN A 3 7.40 -60.32 43.02
N GLY A 4 7.69 -59.07 42.68
CA GLY A 4 8.81 -58.43 41.98
C GLY A 4 8.45 -56.95 41.77
N PRO A 5 9.44 -56.06 41.55
CA PRO A 5 9.25 -54.65 41.25
C PRO A 5 9.22 -54.42 39.73
N GLU A 6 8.36 -53.55 39.21
CA GLU A 6 8.60 -52.84 37.93
C GLU A 6 7.46 -51.84 37.64
N GLN A 7 7.68 -50.57 38.00
CA GLN A 7 6.96 -49.44 37.41
C GLN A 7 7.57 -49.18 36.02
N THR A 8 7.15 -49.97 35.04
CA THR A 8 7.51 -49.76 33.64
C THR A 8 6.65 -48.63 33.07
N SER A 9 7.32 -47.50 32.85
CA SER A 9 6.96 -46.44 31.90
C SER A 9 6.33 -47.02 30.62
N ARG A 10 5.00 -46.98 30.50
CA ARG A 10 4.33 -47.02 29.20
C ARG A 10 4.33 -45.60 28.63
N ALA A 11 5.45 -45.26 28.01
CA ALA A 11 5.50 -44.26 26.97
C ALA A 11 4.41 -44.60 25.95
N ARG A 12 3.36 -43.79 25.93
CA ARG A 12 2.39 -43.80 24.84
C ARG A 12 3.10 -43.07 23.70
N ASP A 13 3.73 -43.84 22.83
CA ASP A 13 4.30 -43.37 21.57
C ASP A 13 3.26 -42.55 20.82
N GLN A 14 3.37 -41.22 20.95
CA GLN A 14 2.74 -40.30 20.02
C GLN A 14 3.60 -40.31 18.78
N GLU A 15 3.28 -41.22 17.86
CA GLU A 15 3.69 -41.14 16.48
C GLU A 15 3.53 -39.69 15.98
N PRO A 16 4.57 -39.10 15.36
CA PRO A 16 4.44 -37.79 14.77
C PRO A 16 3.47 -37.90 13.60
N ARG A 17 2.24 -37.40 13.79
CA ARG A 17 1.27 -37.17 12.71
C ARG A 17 2.01 -36.61 11.52
N THR A 18 2.10 -37.43 10.48
CA THR A 18 2.64 -37.13 9.16
C THR A 18 1.90 -35.92 8.60
N ARG A 19 2.43 -34.73 8.90
CA ARG A 19 2.00 -33.49 8.26
C ARG A 19 2.24 -33.66 6.78
N SER A 20 1.15 -33.78 6.01
CA SER A 20 1.18 -34.02 4.58
C SER A 20 2.12 -33.04 3.88
N ALA A 21 2.79 -33.49 2.81
CA ALA A 21 3.74 -32.70 2.02
C ALA A 21 3.15 -31.36 1.52
N TRP A 22 1.82 -31.25 1.48
CA TRP A 22 1.07 -30.03 1.15
C TRP A 22 1.16 -28.93 2.22
N SER A 23 1.44 -29.28 3.48
CA SER A 23 1.73 -28.31 4.55
C SER A 23 3.12 -27.66 4.43
N LYS A 24 4.01 -28.23 3.60
CA LYS A 24 5.32 -27.65 3.27
C LYS A 24 5.27 -26.67 2.10
N LEU A 25 4.19 -26.69 1.29
CA LEU A 25 3.85 -25.58 0.39
C LEU A 25 3.20 -24.47 1.23
N ALA A 26 4.06 -23.79 1.97
CA ALA A 26 3.73 -22.85 3.02
C ALA A 26 3.18 -21.52 2.43
N LEU A 27 1.98 -21.58 1.86
CA LEU A 27 1.20 -20.46 1.31
C LEU A 27 0.51 -19.64 2.41
N HIS A 28 0.91 -19.81 3.67
CA HIS A 28 0.27 -19.14 4.78
C HIS A 28 0.73 -17.68 4.89
N ARG A 29 -0.20 -16.75 5.15
CA ARG A 29 0.04 -15.29 5.16
C ARG A 29 1.12 -14.80 6.14
N THR A 30 1.52 -15.63 7.11
CA THR A 30 2.55 -15.30 8.10
C THR A 30 3.96 -15.72 7.67
N GLN A 31 4.08 -16.46 6.55
CA GLN A 31 5.34 -16.91 5.99
C GLN A 31 5.73 -16.07 4.78
N TYR A 32 7.03 -16.00 4.50
CA TYR A 32 7.57 -15.12 3.47
C TYR A 32 6.95 -15.35 2.09
N ASN A 33 6.89 -16.60 1.64
CA ASN A 33 6.35 -16.93 0.32
C ASN A 33 4.83 -16.69 0.23
N GLY A 34 4.09 -16.99 1.30
CA GLY A 34 2.67 -16.68 1.38
C GLY A 34 2.40 -15.18 1.32
N SER A 35 3.07 -14.38 2.17
CA SER A 35 2.94 -12.91 2.13
C SER A 35 3.34 -12.32 0.77
N LEU A 36 4.39 -12.85 0.14
CA LEU A 36 4.80 -12.43 -1.20
C LEU A 36 3.69 -12.67 -2.23
N LEU A 37 3.02 -13.83 -2.21
CA LEU A 37 1.92 -14.12 -3.13
C LEU A 37 0.72 -13.18 -2.91
N PHE A 38 0.37 -12.89 -1.65
CA PHE A 38 -0.68 -11.92 -1.31
C PHE A 38 -0.33 -10.51 -1.79
N ASN A 39 0.92 -10.07 -1.61
CA ASN A 39 1.38 -8.77 -2.07
C ASN A 39 1.40 -8.71 -3.61
N LEU A 40 1.88 -9.75 -4.29
CA LEU A 40 1.81 -9.85 -5.76
C LEU A 40 0.38 -9.69 -6.27
N GLY A 41 -0.58 -10.43 -5.70
CA GLY A 41 -2.00 -10.27 -6.06
C GLY A 41 -2.54 -8.86 -5.80
N SER A 42 -2.12 -8.22 -4.70
CA SER A 42 -2.51 -6.85 -4.34
C SER A 42 -1.97 -5.80 -5.30
N PHE A 43 -0.80 -6.01 -5.93
CA PHE A 43 -0.17 -5.08 -6.89
C PHE A 43 -0.51 -5.38 -8.36
N ILE A 44 -0.69 -6.66 -8.75
CA ILE A 44 -1.06 -7.04 -10.12
C ILE A 44 -2.43 -6.49 -10.51
N LEU A 45 -3.44 -6.58 -9.62
CA LEU A 45 -4.80 -6.17 -9.94
C LEU A 45 -4.90 -4.67 -10.30
N PRO A 46 -4.34 -3.72 -9.50
CA PRO A 46 -4.27 -2.31 -9.89
C PRO A 46 -3.46 -2.05 -11.16
N ALA A 47 -2.36 -2.78 -11.38
CA ALA A 47 -1.51 -2.62 -12.56
C ALA A 47 -2.22 -3.01 -13.87
N LEU A 48 -2.93 -4.14 -13.84
CA LEU A 48 -3.78 -4.58 -14.96
C LEU A 48 -4.87 -3.55 -15.25
N TYR A 49 -5.51 -3.03 -14.22
CA TYR A 49 -6.54 -2.01 -14.38
C TYR A 49 -5.98 -0.70 -14.96
N GLY A 50 -4.87 -0.19 -14.44
CA GLY A 50 -4.26 1.04 -14.94
C GLY A 50 -3.93 0.96 -16.43
N THR A 51 -3.51 -0.23 -16.90
CA THR A 51 -3.27 -0.50 -18.32
C THR A 51 -4.56 -0.51 -19.13
N LEU A 52 -5.59 -1.23 -18.67
CA LEU A 52 -6.89 -1.29 -19.33
C LEU A 52 -7.56 0.09 -19.43
N SER A 53 -7.52 0.87 -18.35
CA SER A 53 -8.14 2.20 -18.29
C SER A 53 -7.56 3.16 -19.35
N LYS A 54 -6.24 3.11 -19.59
CA LYS A 54 -5.61 3.90 -20.66
C LYS A 54 -6.04 3.46 -22.06
N LEU A 55 -6.22 2.16 -22.29
CA LEU A 55 -6.74 1.65 -23.57
C LEU A 55 -8.18 2.12 -23.83
N TRP A 56 -9.02 2.14 -22.78
CA TRP A 56 -10.37 2.70 -22.88
C TRP A 56 -10.35 4.18 -23.21
N VAL A 57 -9.52 5.00 -22.55
CA VAL A 57 -9.42 6.44 -22.87
C VAL A 57 -8.92 6.67 -24.28
N ALA A 58 -7.92 5.91 -24.73
CA ALA A 58 -7.45 5.99 -26.12
C ALA A 58 -8.54 5.67 -27.14
N SER A 59 -9.50 4.81 -26.78
CA SER A 59 -10.66 4.51 -27.63
C SER A 59 -11.75 5.59 -27.61
N ILE A 60 -11.81 6.42 -26.56
CA ILE A 60 -12.72 7.57 -26.46
C ILE A 60 -12.14 8.75 -27.26
N ASP A 61 -10.92 9.15 -26.93
CA ASP A 61 -10.21 10.26 -27.55
C ASP A 61 -8.70 10.08 -27.37
N ALA A 62 -8.01 9.77 -28.47
CA ALA A 62 -6.57 9.57 -28.49
C ALA A 62 -5.77 10.83 -28.11
N SER A 63 -6.31 12.03 -28.38
CA SER A 63 -5.64 13.30 -28.05
C SER A 63 -5.66 13.57 -26.54
N MET A 64 -6.65 13.03 -25.83
CA MET A 64 -6.85 13.24 -24.39
C MET A 64 -6.16 12.19 -23.53
N VAL A 65 -5.48 11.20 -24.10
CA VAL A 65 -4.74 10.17 -23.34
C VAL A 65 -3.72 10.80 -22.40
N VAL A 66 -3.01 11.85 -22.85
CA VAL A 66 -2.03 12.58 -22.02
C VAL A 66 -2.69 13.26 -20.80
N THR A 67 -3.98 13.58 -20.86
CA THR A 67 -4.73 14.12 -19.71
C THR A 67 -4.79 13.14 -18.55
N THR A 68 -4.83 11.83 -18.85
CA THR A 68 -4.87 10.79 -17.82
C THR A 68 -3.58 10.72 -17.01
N ASP A 69 -2.46 11.19 -17.57
CA ASP A 69 -1.20 11.24 -16.84
C ASP A 69 -1.20 12.33 -15.75
N ALA A 70 -2.10 13.33 -15.83
CA ALA A 70 -2.31 14.28 -14.75
C ALA A 70 -2.75 13.60 -13.44
N TYR A 71 -3.55 12.53 -13.52
CA TYR A 71 -3.87 11.70 -12.35
C TYR A 71 -2.60 11.11 -11.73
N THR A 72 -1.70 10.59 -12.56
CA THR A 72 -0.43 10.01 -12.08
C THR A 72 0.42 11.07 -11.38
N TYR A 73 0.56 12.25 -11.99
CA TYR A 73 1.39 13.33 -11.46
C TYR A 73 0.84 13.91 -10.15
N ILE A 74 -0.48 14.07 -10.04
CA ILE A 74 -1.14 14.47 -8.78
C ILE A 74 -0.87 13.43 -7.68
N ASN A 75 -1.01 12.15 -8.00
CA ASN A 75 -0.75 11.09 -7.04
C ASN A 75 0.73 11.04 -6.62
N THR A 76 1.67 11.20 -7.56
CA THR A 76 3.11 11.30 -7.25
C THR A 76 3.42 12.52 -6.37
N ALA A 77 2.77 13.65 -6.59
CA ALA A 77 2.95 14.82 -5.73
C ALA A 77 2.47 14.55 -4.29
N SER A 78 1.35 13.83 -4.13
CA SER A 78 0.85 13.42 -2.81
C SER A 78 1.60 12.22 -2.19
N GLU A 79 2.39 11.49 -2.99
CA GLU A 79 3.11 10.30 -2.55
C GLU A 79 4.12 10.60 -1.44
N ALA A 80 4.69 11.81 -1.41
CA ALA A 80 5.56 12.24 -0.32
C ALA A 80 4.88 12.11 1.06
N VAL A 81 3.60 12.49 1.14
CA VAL A 81 2.80 12.35 2.37
C VAL A 81 2.40 10.90 2.60
N ASN A 82 2.10 10.15 1.54
CA ASN A 82 1.70 8.74 1.62
C ASN A 82 2.86 7.80 1.98
N GLU A 83 4.10 8.24 1.81
CA GLU A 83 5.27 7.50 2.26
C GLU A 83 5.74 7.93 3.63
N GLY A 84 5.64 9.21 3.99
CA GLY A 84 6.17 9.75 5.24
C GLY A 84 5.75 8.98 6.49
N LEU A 85 4.52 9.21 6.97
CA LEU A 85 4.01 8.51 8.16
C LEU A 85 3.71 7.03 7.92
N PRO A 86 3.13 6.62 6.77
CA PRO A 86 2.83 5.21 6.53
C PRO A 86 4.07 4.30 6.51
N ARG A 87 5.24 4.74 6.03
CA ARG A 87 6.48 3.92 6.13
C ARG A 87 6.93 3.74 7.58
N ALA A 88 6.68 4.72 8.46
CA ALA A 88 7.00 4.59 9.88
C ALA A 88 6.15 3.51 10.59
N ALA A 89 4.98 3.17 10.04
CA ALA A 89 4.11 2.13 10.59
C ALA A 89 4.80 0.76 10.69
N TRP A 90 5.65 0.41 9.73
CA TRP A 90 6.36 -0.87 9.71
C TRP A 90 7.24 -1.10 10.94
N VAL A 91 7.90 -0.05 11.42
CA VAL A 91 8.80 -0.13 12.58
C VAL A 91 8.04 0.05 13.89
N ILE A 92 7.00 0.89 13.91
CA ILE A 92 6.32 1.30 15.14
C ILE A 92 5.12 0.39 15.44
N ILE A 93 4.25 0.17 14.45
CA ILE A 93 3.07 -0.70 14.56
C ILE A 93 3.47 -2.17 14.38
N GLY A 94 4.49 -2.47 13.57
CA GLY A 94 5.02 -3.84 13.41
C GLY A 94 5.68 -4.42 14.67
N ASP A 95 6.03 -3.58 15.65
CA ASP A 95 6.72 -3.98 16.87
C ASP A 95 5.80 -4.67 17.89
N LYS A 96 5.59 -5.98 17.69
CA LYS A 96 4.86 -6.86 18.62
C LYS A 96 5.56 -7.10 19.95
N ALA A 97 6.87 -6.90 20.01
CA ALA A 97 7.66 -7.21 21.18
C ALA A 97 7.53 -6.16 22.28
N SER A 98 7.46 -4.88 21.86
CA SER A 98 7.50 -3.75 22.79
C SER A 98 6.14 -3.12 23.04
N ARG A 99 5.12 -3.42 22.22
CA ARG A 99 3.80 -2.78 22.28
C ARG A 99 2.66 -3.79 22.36
N SER A 100 1.68 -3.49 23.19
CA SER A 100 0.44 -4.29 23.27
C SER A 100 -0.42 -4.12 22.01
N LEU A 101 -1.34 -5.05 21.77
CA LEU A 101 -2.28 -4.95 20.66
C LEU A 101 -3.11 -3.65 20.73
N ALA A 102 -3.52 -3.23 21.93
CA ALA A 102 -4.26 -1.99 22.16
C ALA A 102 -3.47 -0.74 21.68
N GLN A 103 -2.19 -0.66 22.04
CA GLN A 103 -1.31 0.45 21.63
C GLN A 103 -1.08 0.45 20.11
N ARG A 104 -0.90 -0.73 19.52
CA ARG A 104 -0.72 -0.88 18.07
C ARG A 104 -1.99 -0.46 17.31
N LEU A 105 -3.17 -0.85 17.80
CA LEU A 105 -4.45 -0.41 17.24
C LEU A 105 -4.63 1.11 17.36
N GLN A 106 -4.32 1.69 18.53
CA GLN A 106 -4.38 3.14 18.73
C GLN A 106 -3.46 3.92 17.76
N LEU A 107 -2.24 3.41 17.53
CA LEU A 107 -1.31 3.96 16.53
C LEU A 107 -1.90 3.87 15.12
N THR A 108 -2.53 2.75 14.77
CA THR A 108 -3.24 2.57 13.49
C THR A 108 -4.38 3.57 13.32
N HIS A 109 -5.24 3.73 14.32
CA HIS A 109 -6.33 4.73 14.27
C HIS A 109 -5.78 6.15 14.16
N THR A 110 -4.70 6.47 14.87
CA THR A 110 -4.03 7.78 14.79
C THR A 110 -3.47 8.03 13.39
N LEU A 111 -2.80 7.05 12.79
CA LEU A 111 -2.25 7.15 11.43
C LEU A 111 -3.37 7.37 10.40
N ILE A 112 -4.42 6.56 10.43
CA ILE A 112 -5.54 6.66 9.49
C ILE A 112 -6.24 8.02 9.62
N ALA A 113 -6.51 8.47 10.84
CA ALA A 113 -7.18 9.75 11.08
C ALA A 113 -6.35 10.93 10.59
N PHE A 114 -5.07 10.98 10.94
CA PHE A 114 -4.17 12.05 10.52
C PHE A 114 -3.97 12.05 9.00
N GLN A 115 -3.73 10.88 8.40
CA GLN A 115 -3.54 10.76 6.95
C GLN A 115 -4.79 11.18 6.17
N SER A 116 -5.99 10.85 6.68
CA SER A 116 -7.25 11.30 6.08
C SER A 116 -7.39 12.82 6.07
N VAL A 117 -7.04 13.48 7.17
CA VAL A 117 -7.09 14.95 7.27
C VAL A 117 -6.09 15.59 6.31
N VAL A 118 -4.83 15.13 6.30
CA VAL A 118 -3.82 15.69 5.39
C VAL A 118 -4.18 15.42 3.93
N GLY A 119 -4.67 14.22 3.60
CA GLY A 119 -5.13 13.88 2.26
C GLY A 119 -6.27 14.77 1.79
N LEU A 120 -7.23 15.09 2.67
CA LEU A 120 -8.34 16.00 2.35
C LEU A 120 -7.85 17.44 2.12
N VAL A 121 -6.96 17.94 2.99
CA VAL A 121 -6.35 19.27 2.82
C VAL A 121 -5.60 19.35 1.49
N LEU A 122 -4.79 18.33 1.16
CA LEU A 122 -4.08 18.28 -0.11
C LEU A 122 -5.03 18.22 -1.31
N SER A 123 -6.13 17.45 -1.24
CA SER A 123 -7.14 17.44 -2.29
C SER A 123 -7.71 18.83 -2.56
N ILE A 124 -7.99 19.62 -1.52
CA ILE A 124 -8.45 21.00 -1.65
C ILE A 124 -7.37 21.89 -2.27
N VAL A 125 -6.11 21.74 -1.85
CA VAL A 125 -4.97 22.47 -2.42
C VAL A 125 -4.83 22.18 -3.91
N PHE A 126 -4.87 20.92 -4.34
CA PHE A 126 -4.82 20.55 -5.77
C PHE A 126 -6.03 21.05 -6.54
N LEU A 127 -7.23 21.03 -5.95
CA LEU A 127 -8.44 21.55 -6.57
C LEU A 127 -8.33 23.05 -6.87
N VAL A 128 -7.84 23.84 -5.91
CA VAL A 128 -7.62 25.28 -6.08
C VAL A 128 -6.47 25.56 -7.03
N ALA A 129 -5.39 24.78 -6.94
CA ALA A 129 -4.21 24.91 -7.79
C ALA A 129 -4.37 24.25 -9.17
N ALA A 130 -5.53 23.70 -9.50
CA ALA A 130 -5.77 22.95 -10.74
C ALA A 130 -5.35 23.71 -12.03
N PRO A 131 -5.61 25.03 -12.19
CA PRO A 131 -5.16 25.76 -13.37
C PRO A 131 -3.63 25.83 -13.48
N GLU A 132 -2.94 26.09 -12.36
CA GLU A 132 -1.48 26.17 -12.32
C GLU A 132 -0.84 24.79 -12.51
N PHE A 133 -1.47 23.76 -11.97
CA PHE A 133 -1.08 22.37 -12.19
C PHE A 133 -1.19 22.00 -13.67
N ALA A 134 -2.34 22.26 -14.30
CA ALA A 134 -2.56 21.99 -15.72
C ALA A 134 -1.57 22.76 -16.61
N ARG A 135 -1.19 23.99 -16.21
CA ARG A 135 -0.18 24.77 -16.93
C ARG A 135 1.18 24.08 -17.02
N ARG A 136 1.59 23.37 -15.98
CA ARG A 136 2.92 22.73 -15.89
C ARG A 136 2.94 21.28 -16.35
N PHE A 137 1.82 20.58 -16.19
CA PHE A 137 1.77 19.12 -16.33
C PHE A 137 0.86 18.65 -17.46
N VAL A 138 0.20 19.56 -18.18
CA VAL A 138 -0.64 19.24 -19.33
C VAL A 138 -0.19 20.05 -20.55
N PRO A 139 -0.01 19.41 -21.72
CA PRO A 139 0.30 20.11 -22.97
C PRO A 139 -0.73 21.19 -23.31
N SER A 140 -0.29 22.28 -23.96
CA SER A 140 -1.12 23.45 -24.25
C SER A 140 -2.35 23.13 -25.09
N GLU A 141 -2.27 22.11 -25.95
CA GLU A 141 -3.30 21.73 -26.92
C GLU A 141 -4.58 21.21 -26.26
N VAL A 142 -4.45 20.59 -25.09
CA VAL A 142 -5.57 19.93 -24.38
C VAL A 142 -5.86 20.53 -23.00
N ARG A 143 -5.05 21.50 -22.57
CA ARG A 143 -5.07 22.07 -21.21
C ARG A 143 -6.45 22.49 -20.71
N ASP A 144 -7.18 23.25 -21.53
CA ASP A 144 -8.49 23.79 -21.13
C ASP A 144 -9.53 22.67 -21.00
N ALA A 145 -9.49 21.68 -21.89
CA ALA A 145 -10.34 20.50 -21.83
C ALA A 145 -10.01 19.58 -20.64
N SER A 146 -8.74 19.54 -20.23
CA SER A 146 -8.25 18.74 -19.11
C SER A 146 -8.56 19.33 -17.73
N LEU A 147 -8.95 20.59 -17.63
CA LEU A 147 -9.07 21.28 -16.35
C LEU A 147 -10.13 20.65 -15.44
N THR A 148 -11.26 20.23 -16.01
CA THR A 148 -12.30 19.48 -15.29
C THR A 148 -11.77 18.14 -14.78
N TYR A 149 -10.99 17.43 -15.61
CA TYR A 149 -10.35 16.16 -15.23
C TYR A 149 -9.39 16.34 -14.04
N VAL A 150 -8.53 17.37 -14.09
CA VAL A 150 -7.58 17.69 -13.00
C VAL A 150 -8.32 17.97 -11.69
N ARG A 151 -9.44 18.69 -11.74
CA ARG A 151 -10.28 18.95 -10.56
C ARG A 151 -10.88 17.68 -9.97
N ILE A 152 -11.38 16.77 -10.81
CA ILE A 152 -11.89 15.46 -10.37
C ILE A 152 -10.75 14.63 -9.76
N ALA A 153 -9.62 14.55 -10.46
CA ALA A 153 -8.44 13.80 -10.03
C ALA A 153 -7.86 14.32 -8.72
N SER A 154 -8.02 15.60 -8.39
CA SER A 154 -7.55 16.18 -7.12
C SER A 154 -8.14 15.48 -5.89
N PHE A 155 -9.39 15.02 -5.95
CA PHE A 155 -10.02 14.26 -4.86
C PHE A 155 -9.53 12.81 -4.75
N THR A 156 -8.79 12.31 -5.75
CA THR A 156 -8.16 10.98 -5.65
C THR A 156 -6.99 10.98 -4.67
N VAL A 157 -6.43 12.15 -4.33
CA VAL A 157 -5.41 12.30 -3.29
C VAL A 157 -5.94 11.87 -1.92
N PHE A 158 -7.16 12.28 -1.57
CA PHE A 158 -7.78 11.89 -0.31
C PHE A 158 -7.98 10.37 -0.23
N SER A 159 -8.55 9.75 -1.26
CA SER A 159 -8.73 8.30 -1.29
C SER A 159 -7.40 7.56 -1.28
N GLY A 160 -6.41 7.99 -2.06
CA GLY A 160 -5.07 7.41 -2.06
C GLY A 160 -4.38 7.50 -0.70
N ALA A 161 -4.56 8.61 0.02
CA ALA A 161 -4.03 8.79 1.37
C ALA A 161 -4.68 7.86 2.39
N LEU A 162 -6.01 7.75 2.36
CA LEU A 162 -6.76 6.82 3.21
C LEU A 162 -6.40 5.35 2.89
N GLU A 163 -6.41 4.98 1.61
CA GLU A 163 -6.02 3.65 1.11
C GLU A 163 -4.62 3.28 1.61
N THR A 164 -3.65 4.17 1.44
CA THR A 164 -2.26 3.93 1.84
C THR A 164 -2.13 3.76 3.35
N ALA A 165 -2.77 4.62 4.15
CA ALA A 165 -2.74 4.49 5.61
C ALA A 165 -3.38 3.18 6.09
N VAL A 166 -4.55 2.81 5.57
CA VAL A 166 -5.22 1.56 5.93
C VAL A 166 -4.35 0.37 5.51
N ALA A 167 -3.86 0.35 4.27
CA ALA A 167 -3.10 -0.77 3.74
C ALA A 167 -1.76 -0.97 4.47
N THR A 168 -0.99 0.08 4.70
CA THR A 168 0.29 -0.01 5.42
C THR A 168 0.10 -0.39 6.89
N ALA A 169 -0.84 0.25 7.59
CA ALA A 169 -1.06 -0.01 9.01
C ALA A 169 -1.59 -1.44 9.26
N THR A 170 -2.46 -1.94 8.37
CA THR A 170 -3.00 -3.30 8.49
C THR A 170 -1.99 -4.37 8.11
N ARG A 171 -1.12 -4.13 7.11
CA ARG A 171 0.04 -5.00 6.86
C ARG A 171 0.99 -5.03 8.06
N ALA A 172 1.27 -3.89 8.68
CA ALA A 172 2.04 -3.82 9.92
C ALA A 172 1.37 -4.52 11.12
N LEU A 173 0.06 -4.76 11.06
CA LEU A 173 -0.72 -5.56 12.02
C LEU A 173 -0.82 -7.05 11.64
N ASP A 174 -0.15 -7.50 10.58
CA ASP A 174 -0.26 -8.85 10.00
C ASP A 174 -1.64 -9.23 9.47
N LYS A 175 -2.34 -8.23 8.92
CA LYS A 175 -3.62 -8.41 8.22
C LYS A 175 -3.48 -8.03 6.74
N PRO A 176 -2.68 -8.76 5.94
CA PRO A 176 -2.54 -8.51 4.51
C PRO A 176 -3.84 -8.80 3.72
N ASP A 177 -4.82 -9.46 4.34
CA ASP A 177 -6.15 -9.68 3.77
C ASP A 177 -6.96 -8.39 3.59
N ILE A 178 -6.72 -7.35 4.40
CA ILE A 178 -7.41 -6.06 4.26
C ILE A 178 -6.94 -5.31 3.00
N PRO A 179 -5.62 -5.12 2.76
CA PRO A 179 -5.13 -4.57 1.50
C PRO A 179 -5.58 -5.38 0.27
N LEU A 180 -5.63 -6.71 0.37
CA LEU A 180 -6.15 -7.53 -0.72
C LEU A 180 -7.62 -7.18 -1.00
N ALA A 181 -8.46 -7.10 0.04
CA ALA A 181 -9.86 -6.72 -0.11
C ALA A 181 -10.03 -5.33 -0.75
N ILE A 182 -9.19 -4.36 -0.38
CA ILE A 182 -9.14 -3.04 -1.04
C ILE A 182 -8.86 -3.20 -2.53
N SER A 183 -7.77 -3.88 -2.91
CA SER A 183 -7.40 -4.09 -4.31
C SER A 183 -8.50 -4.82 -5.09
N THR A 184 -9.13 -5.84 -4.50
CA THR A 184 -10.22 -6.60 -5.12
C THR A 184 -11.47 -5.76 -5.33
N VAL A 185 -11.92 -5.01 -4.32
CA VAL A 185 -13.09 -4.11 -4.44
C VAL A 185 -12.81 -3.06 -5.50
N LYS A 186 -11.63 -2.43 -5.44
CA LYS A 186 -11.18 -1.44 -6.42
C LYS A 186 -11.25 -2.00 -7.84
N PHE A 187 -10.69 -3.18 -8.07
CA PHE A 187 -10.67 -3.82 -9.38
C PHE A 187 -12.08 -4.22 -9.85
N ALA A 188 -12.89 -4.85 -8.99
CA ALA A 188 -14.23 -5.32 -9.34
C ALA A 188 -15.18 -4.17 -9.66
N VAL A 189 -15.20 -3.11 -8.83
CA VAL A 189 -16.06 -1.94 -9.05
C VAL A 189 -15.60 -1.19 -10.31
N ASN A 190 -14.29 -1.03 -10.50
CA ASN A 190 -13.75 -0.39 -11.71
C ASN A 190 -14.17 -1.12 -12.99
N ILE A 191 -13.95 -2.44 -13.06
CA ILE A 191 -14.36 -3.23 -14.23
C ILE A 191 -15.86 -3.12 -14.47
N THR A 192 -16.67 -3.24 -13.42
CA THR A 192 -18.13 -3.16 -13.54
C THR A 192 -18.57 -1.81 -14.09
N LEU A 193 -18.04 -0.71 -13.55
CA LEU A 193 -18.40 0.63 -13.98
C LEU A 193 -17.88 0.95 -15.40
N ASP A 194 -16.65 0.55 -15.73
CA ASP A 194 -16.10 0.76 -17.07
C ASP A 194 -16.86 -0.06 -18.12
N PHE A 195 -17.27 -1.29 -17.81
CA PHE A 195 -18.11 -2.08 -18.71
C PHE A 195 -19.49 -1.44 -18.94
N LEU A 196 -20.13 -0.97 -17.87
CA LEU A 196 -21.47 -0.40 -17.92
C LEU A 196 -21.51 0.99 -18.57
N LEU A 197 -20.46 1.80 -18.39
CA LEU A 197 -20.48 3.22 -18.73
C LEU A 197 -19.56 3.62 -19.88
N ILE A 198 -18.47 2.90 -20.13
CA ILE A 198 -17.44 3.30 -21.12
C ILE A 198 -17.32 2.31 -22.27
N SER A 199 -17.57 1.02 -22.03
CA SER A 199 -17.35 0.01 -23.04
C SER A 199 -18.19 0.23 -24.30
N ARG A 200 -17.78 -0.37 -25.42
CA ARG A 200 -18.56 -0.34 -26.68
C ARG A 200 -19.98 -0.90 -26.53
N PHE A 201 -20.26 -1.62 -25.45
CA PHE A 201 -21.56 -2.21 -25.12
C PHE A 201 -22.20 -1.56 -23.88
N HIS A 202 -21.88 -0.28 -23.60
CA HIS A 202 -22.39 0.43 -22.43
C HIS A 202 -23.93 0.53 -22.42
N VAL A 203 -24.50 0.61 -21.22
CA VAL A 203 -25.95 0.72 -21.02
C VAL A 203 -26.36 2.19 -21.11
N GLY A 204 -27.01 2.57 -22.22
CA GLY A 204 -27.53 3.93 -22.44
C GLY A 204 -27.04 4.56 -23.75
N SER A 205 -27.64 5.68 -24.16
CA SER A 205 -27.33 6.37 -25.42
C SER A 205 -26.36 7.56 -25.27
N PHE A 206 -25.67 7.67 -24.14
CA PHE A 206 -24.75 8.78 -23.89
C PHE A 206 -23.36 8.53 -24.52
N LYS A 207 -22.63 9.59 -24.87
CA LYS A 207 -21.26 9.49 -25.38
C LYS A 207 -20.27 9.46 -24.20
N PRO A 208 -19.44 8.42 -24.06
CA PRO A 208 -18.40 8.37 -23.03
C PRO A 208 -17.44 9.55 -23.16
N THR A 209 -17.00 10.11 -22.03
CA THR A 209 -16.02 11.22 -21.99
C THR A 209 -14.87 10.90 -21.05
N VAL A 210 -13.73 11.59 -21.24
CA VAL A 210 -12.56 11.44 -20.36
C VAL A 210 -12.86 11.83 -18.91
N ASN A 211 -13.74 12.83 -18.70
CA ASN A 211 -14.18 13.22 -17.36
C ASN A 211 -15.00 12.13 -16.66
N MET A 212 -15.76 11.33 -17.42
CA MET A 212 -16.48 10.18 -16.87
C MET A 212 -15.51 9.10 -16.41
N GLN A 213 -14.44 8.83 -17.17
CA GLN A 213 -13.39 7.91 -16.73
C GLN A 213 -12.73 8.39 -15.43
N GLY A 214 -12.35 9.67 -15.34
CA GLY A 214 -11.78 10.23 -14.11
C GLY A 214 -12.75 10.14 -12.92
N THR A 215 -14.05 10.28 -13.17
CA THR A 215 -15.10 10.14 -12.14
C THR A 215 -15.23 8.69 -11.66
N ILE A 216 -15.26 7.73 -12.58
CA ILE A 216 -15.29 6.29 -12.24
C ILE A 216 -14.08 5.95 -11.38
N GLN A 217 -12.90 6.38 -11.79
CA GLN A 217 -11.66 6.14 -11.05
C GLN A 217 -11.72 6.72 -9.62
N LEU A 218 -12.23 7.94 -9.46
CA LEU A 218 -12.45 8.54 -8.15
C LEU A 218 -13.43 7.73 -7.29
N VAL A 219 -14.58 7.35 -7.84
CA VAL A 219 -15.61 6.57 -7.15
C VAL A 219 -15.05 5.22 -6.70
N CYS A 220 -14.31 4.52 -7.56
CA CYS A 220 -13.71 3.23 -7.24
C CYS A 220 -12.63 3.36 -6.16
N ASN A 221 -11.78 4.38 -6.23
CA ASN A 221 -10.77 4.64 -5.20
C ASN A 221 -11.43 4.91 -3.84
N LEU A 222 -12.47 5.74 -3.80
CA LEU A 222 -13.22 6.03 -2.57
C LEU A 222 -13.91 4.77 -2.03
N ALA A 223 -14.65 4.05 -2.87
CA ALA A 223 -15.35 2.82 -2.49
C ALA A 223 -14.39 1.78 -1.90
N ALA A 224 -13.25 1.54 -2.56
CA ALA A 224 -12.24 0.63 -2.08
C ALA A 224 -11.62 1.07 -0.75
N SER A 225 -11.29 2.36 -0.61
CA SER A 225 -10.70 2.93 0.61
C SER A 225 -11.64 2.79 1.80
N PHE A 226 -12.93 3.13 1.62
CA PHE A 226 -13.95 3.00 2.67
C PHE A 226 -14.28 1.54 2.97
N ALA A 227 -14.35 0.66 1.97
CA ALA A 227 -14.53 -0.77 2.19
C ALA A 227 -13.38 -1.37 3.00
N GLY A 228 -12.13 -0.99 2.70
CA GLY A 228 -10.95 -1.38 3.47
C GLY A 228 -10.99 -0.90 4.91
N LEU A 229 -11.33 0.38 5.12
CA LEU A 229 -11.49 0.95 6.45
C LEU A 229 -12.58 0.23 7.25
N PHE A 230 -13.74 0.00 6.64
CA PHE A 230 -14.84 -0.72 7.25
C PHE A 230 -14.43 -2.15 7.63
N TYR A 231 -13.78 -2.87 6.71
CA TYR A 231 -13.31 -4.22 6.96
C TYR A 231 -12.28 -4.26 8.11
N PHE A 232 -11.36 -3.29 8.18
CA PHE A 232 -10.44 -3.13 9.30
C PHE A 232 -11.16 -2.92 10.64
N LEU A 233 -12.12 -1.99 10.68
CA LEU A 233 -12.87 -1.66 11.89
C LEU A 233 -13.68 -2.87 12.37
N TRP A 234 -14.37 -3.54 11.45
CA TRP A 234 -15.19 -4.72 11.74
C TRP A 234 -14.37 -5.92 12.21
N SER A 235 -13.23 -6.21 11.58
CA SER A 235 -12.45 -7.42 11.86
C SER A 235 -11.45 -7.28 13.01
N ASN A 236 -11.02 -6.06 13.37
CA ASN A 236 -9.99 -5.84 14.40
C ASN A 236 -10.48 -4.96 15.54
N THR A 237 -11.11 -3.82 15.22
CA THR A 237 -11.45 -2.81 16.23
C THR A 237 -12.67 -3.23 17.06
N TRP A 238 -13.76 -3.65 16.40
CA TRP A 238 -14.99 -4.04 17.10
C TRP A 238 -14.83 -5.29 17.98
N PRO A 239 -14.17 -6.39 17.54
CA PRO A 239 -13.97 -7.56 18.39
C PRO A 239 -13.10 -7.25 19.60
N PHE A 240 -12.07 -6.42 19.43
CA PHE A 240 -11.21 -5.95 20.52
C PHE A 240 -12.02 -5.14 21.54
N LEU A 241 -12.81 -4.16 21.09
CA LEU A 241 -13.70 -3.38 21.97
C LEU A 241 -14.71 -4.26 22.72
N ARG A 242 -15.29 -5.26 22.07
CA ARG A 242 -16.20 -6.23 22.72
C ARG A 242 -15.49 -7.01 23.83
N HIS A 243 -14.28 -7.51 23.57
CA HIS A 243 -13.50 -8.24 24.57
C HIS A 243 -13.03 -7.34 25.73
N SER A 244 -12.59 -6.12 25.44
CA SER A 244 -12.15 -5.17 26.48
C SER A 244 -13.29 -4.69 27.39
N ARG A 245 -14.53 -4.65 26.90
CA ARG A 245 -15.70 -4.34 27.74
C ARG A 245 -16.03 -5.46 28.74
N LEU A 246 -15.68 -6.71 28.41
CA LEU A 246 -15.94 -7.87 29.27
C LEU A 246 -14.87 -8.06 30.36
N ILE A 247 -13.68 -7.47 30.19
CA ILE A 247 -12.55 -7.59 31.12
C ILE A 247 -12.05 -6.16 31.46
N PRO A 248 -12.50 -5.54 32.57
CA PRO A 248 -12.26 -4.12 32.86
C PRO A 248 -10.82 -3.76 33.31
N THR A 249 -9.82 -4.59 33.05
CA THR A 249 -8.53 -4.51 33.76
C THR A 249 -7.47 -3.62 33.09
N THR A 250 -7.80 -2.82 32.06
CA THR A 250 -6.81 -1.89 31.49
C THR A 250 -7.48 -0.69 30.81
N ASP A 251 -7.00 0.52 31.11
CA ASP A 251 -7.29 1.78 30.42
C ASP A 251 -6.87 1.71 28.92
N CYS A 252 -7.63 0.98 28.12
CA CYS A 252 -7.36 0.78 26.70
C CYS A 252 -8.02 1.88 25.88
N ARG A 253 -7.30 2.99 25.66
CA ARG A 253 -7.75 4.07 24.75
C ARG A 253 -7.40 3.71 23.31
N LEU A 254 -8.41 3.40 22.50
CA LEU A 254 -8.27 3.23 21.03
C LEU A 254 -8.42 4.54 20.26
N LEU A 255 -8.80 5.62 20.94
CA LEU A 255 -8.95 6.93 20.31
C LEU A 255 -7.62 7.44 19.76
N PRO A 256 -7.64 8.10 18.59
CA PRO A 256 -6.48 8.82 18.06
C PRO A 256 -5.85 9.71 19.13
N SER A 257 -4.53 9.72 19.21
CA SER A 257 -3.82 10.50 20.23
C SER A 257 -2.67 11.29 19.63
N PHE A 258 -2.55 12.56 20.02
CA PHE A 258 -1.41 13.41 19.68
C PHE A 258 -0.08 12.80 20.14
N ARG A 259 -0.05 12.11 21.29
CA ARG A 259 1.16 11.44 21.75
C ARG A 259 1.57 10.33 20.77
N SER A 260 0.63 9.52 20.32
CA SER A 260 0.86 8.48 19.31
C SER A 260 1.31 9.08 17.97
N LEU A 261 0.77 10.25 17.60
CA LEU A 261 1.20 10.98 16.41
C LEU A 261 2.65 11.44 16.51
N THR A 262 3.10 12.01 17.64
CA THR A 262 4.51 12.44 17.80
C THR A 262 5.50 11.28 17.66
N VAL A 263 5.12 10.07 18.09
CA VAL A 263 5.93 8.86 17.93
C VAL A 263 6.07 8.49 16.46
N LEU A 264 4.97 8.56 15.69
CA LEU A 264 5.00 8.31 14.23
C LEU A 264 5.77 9.40 13.48
N LEU A 265 5.55 10.67 13.86
CA LEU A 265 6.08 11.84 13.17
C LEU A 265 7.61 11.90 13.21
N ARG A 266 8.22 11.53 14.34
CA ARG A 266 9.68 11.57 14.48
C ARG A 266 10.40 10.75 13.40
N LEU A 267 9.87 9.58 13.07
CA LEU A 267 10.44 8.73 12.03
C LEU A 267 9.87 9.11 10.65
N GLY A 268 8.59 9.46 10.59
CA GLY A 268 7.91 9.80 9.34
C GLY A 268 8.44 11.06 8.66
N LEU A 269 8.97 12.04 9.39
CA LEU A 269 9.58 13.24 8.79
C LEU A 269 10.82 12.92 7.94
N ILE A 270 11.58 11.89 8.32
CA ILE A 270 12.78 11.47 7.56
C ILE A 270 12.34 10.85 6.23
N PHE A 271 11.37 9.94 6.27
CA PHE A 271 10.81 9.32 5.06
C PHE A 271 10.07 10.33 4.19
N PHE A 272 9.36 11.29 4.81
CA PHE A 272 8.71 12.38 4.09
C PHE A 272 9.75 13.22 3.34
N ALA A 273 10.84 13.62 3.98
CA ALA A 273 11.87 14.44 3.35
C ALA A 273 12.55 13.71 2.17
N GLU A 274 12.90 12.44 2.37
CA GLU A 274 13.47 11.60 1.30
C GLU A 274 12.50 11.47 0.11
N SER A 275 11.25 11.10 0.39
CA SER A 275 10.21 10.97 -0.62
C SER A 275 9.89 12.29 -1.32
N ALA A 276 9.84 13.40 -0.59
CA ALA A 276 9.59 14.74 -1.13
C ALA A 276 10.69 15.17 -2.11
N VAL A 277 11.97 14.94 -1.76
CA VAL A 277 13.09 15.24 -2.67
C VAL A 277 12.99 14.37 -3.93
N ARG A 278 12.78 13.06 -3.77
CA ARG A 278 12.66 12.13 -4.90
C ARG A 278 11.50 12.49 -5.83
N ASN A 279 10.33 12.76 -5.28
CA ASN A 279 9.14 13.11 -6.05
C ASN A 279 9.24 14.51 -6.66
N ALA A 280 9.89 15.47 -6.00
CA ALA A 280 10.15 16.79 -6.57
C ALA A 280 11.07 16.71 -7.80
N LEU A 281 12.17 15.95 -7.71
CA LEU A 281 13.07 15.73 -8.83
C LEU A 281 12.37 15.01 -10.00
N TYR A 282 11.52 14.03 -9.68
CA TYR A 282 10.73 13.32 -10.69
C TYR A 282 9.70 14.22 -11.38
N LEU A 283 8.96 15.03 -10.62
CA LEU A 283 8.00 15.98 -11.18
C LEU A 283 8.71 17.06 -12.00
N TRP A 284 9.89 17.51 -11.59
CA TRP A 284 10.71 18.42 -12.38
C TRP A 284 11.11 17.82 -13.74
N LEU A 285 11.56 16.57 -13.75
CA LEU A 285 11.81 15.84 -15.00
C LEU A 285 10.56 15.81 -15.89
N ILE A 286 9.39 15.49 -15.33
CA ILE A 286 8.12 15.47 -16.06
C ILE A 286 7.81 16.83 -16.68
N THR A 287 7.97 17.93 -15.93
CA THR A 287 7.69 19.27 -16.48
C THR A 287 8.53 19.56 -17.72
N THR A 288 9.78 19.08 -17.75
CA THR A 288 10.67 19.20 -18.91
C THR A 288 10.18 18.36 -20.09
N ILE A 289 9.71 17.13 -19.84
CA ILE A 289 9.18 16.24 -20.88
C ILE A 289 7.88 16.79 -21.47
N VAL A 290 6.96 17.28 -20.64
CA VAL A 290 5.69 17.88 -21.09
C VAL A 290 5.96 19.13 -21.91
N ALA A 291 7.00 19.91 -21.57
CA ALA A 291 7.40 21.08 -22.34
C ALA A 291 7.90 20.76 -23.77
N LEU A 292 8.32 19.51 -24.04
CA LEU A 292 8.71 19.07 -25.39
C LEU A 292 7.49 18.80 -26.31
N GLY A 293 6.27 18.83 -25.78
CA GLY A 293 5.03 18.68 -26.53
C GLY A 293 4.33 17.34 -26.36
N SER A 294 3.16 17.20 -27.00
CA SER A 294 2.22 16.09 -26.82
C SER A 294 2.79 14.71 -27.17
N VAL A 295 3.64 14.61 -28.20
CA VAL A 295 4.24 13.33 -28.63
C VAL A 295 5.17 12.77 -27.55
N TYR A 296 6.08 13.58 -27.02
CA TYR A 296 7.00 13.16 -25.96
C TYR A 296 6.27 12.87 -24.65
N ALA A 297 5.28 13.68 -24.29
CA ALA A 297 4.44 13.45 -23.13
C ALA A 297 3.68 12.12 -23.23
N THR A 298 3.11 11.81 -24.40
CA THR A 298 2.41 10.55 -24.66
C THR A 298 3.36 9.35 -24.60
N ALA A 299 4.54 9.46 -25.24
CA ALA A 299 5.56 8.40 -25.21
C ALA A 299 6.03 8.11 -23.78
N TRP A 300 6.23 9.16 -22.98
CA TRP A 300 6.55 9.03 -21.55
C TRP A 300 5.42 8.38 -20.75
N GLY A 301 4.16 8.70 -21.05
CA GLY A 301 2.98 8.04 -20.48
C GLY A 301 2.94 6.55 -20.79
N VAL A 302 3.25 6.15 -22.03
CA VAL A 302 3.33 4.73 -22.44
C VAL A 302 4.47 4.02 -21.71
N PHE A 303 5.67 4.59 -21.73
CA PHE A 303 6.84 4.04 -21.02
C PHE A 303 6.54 3.81 -19.53
N ASN A 304 5.96 4.81 -18.85
CA ASN A 304 5.61 4.68 -17.44
C ASN A 304 4.56 3.61 -17.18
N THR A 305 3.59 3.44 -18.09
CA THR A 305 2.57 2.41 -17.95
C THR A 305 3.19 1.02 -18.00
N ILE A 306 4.12 0.78 -18.93
CA ILE A 306 4.85 -0.49 -19.03
C ILE A 306 5.73 -0.69 -17.79
N ARG A 307 6.51 0.34 -17.42
CA ARG A 307 7.43 0.26 -16.27
C ARG A 307 6.68 -0.05 -14.98
N TRP A 308 5.65 0.72 -14.65
CA TRP A 308 4.90 0.54 -13.42
C TRP A 308 4.00 -0.70 -13.45
N GLY A 309 3.42 -1.02 -14.61
CA GLY A 309 2.45 -2.11 -14.76
C GLY A 309 3.09 -3.50 -14.86
N LEU A 310 4.29 -3.60 -15.44
CA LEU A 310 4.97 -4.88 -15.68
C LEU A 310 6.19 -5.05 -14.76
N VAL A 311 7.09 -4.07 -14.76
CA VAL A 311 8.43 -4.21 -14.15
C VAL A 311 8.39 -3.95 -12.65
N MET A 312 7.70 -2.89 -12.20
CA MET A 312 7.71 -2.48 -10.79
C MET A 312 6.81 -3.36 -9.91
N VAL A 313 5.79 -4.03 -10.46
CA VAL A 313 4.87 -4.88 -9.68
C VAL A 313 5.60 -5.95 -8.85
N PRO A 314 6.47 -6.80 -9.44
CA PRO A 314 7.23 -7.79 -8.65
C PRO A 314 8.17 -7.12 -7.65
N VAL A 315 8.79 -6.00 -8.01
CA VAL A 315 9.72 -5.25 -7.16
C VAL A 315 9.02 -4.70 -5.92
N GLN A 316 7.85 -4.06 -6.08
CA GLN A 316 7.03 -3.54 -5.00
C GLN A 316 6.51 -4.65 -4.08
N ALA A 317 6.11 -5.79 -4.66
CA ALA A 317 5.70 -6.95 -3.87
C ALA A 317 6.85 -7.49 -3.00
N LEU A 318 8.05 -7.55 -3.56
CA LEU A 318 9.27 -7.94 -2.87
C LEU A 318 9.68 -6.91 -1.79
N GLU A 319 9.57 -5.61 -2.05
CA GLU A 319 9.83 -4.54 -1.08
C GLU A 319 8.87 -4.64 0.11
N ALA A 320 7.55 -4.66 -0.15
CA ALA A 320 6.52 -4.73 0.89
C ALA A 320 6.68 -5.98 1.77
N THR A 321 6.98 -7.12 1.16
CA THR A 321 7.24 -8.37 1.88
C THR A 321 8.50 -8.25 2.73
N SER A 322 9.59 -7.71 2.17
CA SER A 322 10.84 -7.51 2.92
C SER A 322 10.68 -6.59 4.12
N LEU A 323 9.98 -5.46 3.96
CA LEU A 323 9.72 -4.51 5.05
C LEU A 323 8.94 -5.17 6.19
N GLN A 324 7.93 -6.00 5.89
CA GLN A 324 7.18 -6.74 6.90
C GLN A 324 8.11 -7.67 7.72
N PHE A 325 8.91 -8.50 7.06
CA PHE A 325 9.78 -9.46 7.76
C PHE A 325 10.97 -8.82 8.46
N ILE A 326 11.51 -7.71 7.94
CA ILE A 326 12.50 -6.89 8.65
C ILE A 326 11.89 -6.36 9.95
N GLY A 327 10.66 -5.81 9.89
CA GLY A 327 9.96 -5.32 11.08
C GLY A 327 9.79 -6.40 12.15
N HIS A 328 9.43 -7.62 11.76
CA HIS A 328 9.32 -8.75 12.68
C HIS A 328 10.66 -9.14 13.32
N ARG A 329 11.71 -9.30 12.51
CA ARG A 329 13.04 -9.70 13.00
C ARG A 329 13.65 -8.61 13.90
N TRP A 330 13.41 -7.35 13.57
CA TRP A 330 13.76 -6.22 14.43
C TRP A 330 13.05 -6.30 15.79
N GLY A 331 11.74 -6.54 15.80
CA GLY A 331 10.96 -6.70 17.02
C GLY A 331 11.48 -7.86 17.90
N ASP A 332 11.72 -9.02 17.30
CA ASP A 332 12.25 -10.18 18.04
C ASP A 332 13.66 -9.94 18.59
N TRP A 333 14.53 -9.26 17.84
CA TRP A 333 15.84 -8.85 18.34
C TRP A 333 15.73 -7.85 19.50
N ARG A 334 14.83 -6.85 19.41
CA ARG A 334 14.58 -5.90 20.51
C ARG A 334 14.04 -6.59 21.77
N ARG A 335 13.22 -7.64 21.63
CA ARG A 335 12.77 -8.46 22.76
C ARG A 335 13.96 -9.10 23.48
N LYS A 336 14.91 -9.65 22.73
CA LYS A 336 16.09 -10.36 23.27
C LYS A 336 17.06 -9.42 23.99
N VAL A 337 17.30 -8.22 23.44
CA VAL A 337 18.27 -7.26 24.00
C VAL A 337 17.67 -6.44 25.14
N GLY A 338 16.34 -6.36 25.24
CA GLY A 338 15.64 -5.60 26.28
C GLY A 338 15.04 -4.30 25.74
N VAL A 339 13.71 -4.20 25.86
CA VAL A 339 12.89 -3.09 25.33
C VAL A 339 13.20 -1.76 26.02
N THR A 340 13.65 -1.81 27.27
CA THR A 340 13.97 -0.63 28.10
C THR A 340 15.32 0.01 27.78
N ILE A 341 16.22 -0.71 27.10
CA ILE A 341 17.54 -0.18 26.72
C ILE A 341 17.36 0.79 25.54
N ARG A 342 17.66 2.08 25.74
CA ARG A 342 17.49 3.15 24.73
C ARG A 342 18.47 3.06 23.55
N LYS A 343 19.69 2.56 23.77
CA LYS A 343 20.74 2.44 22.74
C LYS A 343 21.34 1.03 22.74
N PRO A 344 20.58 0.00 22.33
CA PRO A 344 21.10 -1.35 22.18
C PRO A 344 22.21 -1.35 21.11
N LYS A 345 23.31 -2.07 21.36
CA LYS A 345 24.34 -2.31 20.33
C LYS A 345 24.06 -3.66 19.66
N ALA A 346 23.85 -3.65 18.35
CA ALA A 346 23.65 -4.86 17.56
C ALA A 346 24.99 -5.45 17.12
N SER A 347 25.14 -6.78 17.21
CA SER A 347 26.27 -7.47 16.57
C SER A 347 26.10 -7.50 15.05
N ARG A 348 27.20 -7.68 14.31
CA ARG A 348 27.15 -7.90 12.84
C ARG A 348 26.25 -9.08 12.47
N LYS A 349 26.24 -10.14 13.30
CA LYS A 349 25.35 -11.30 13.11
C LYS A 349 23.87 -10.94 13.27
N ASP A 350 23.55 -10.06 14.21
CA ASP A 350 22.17 -9.60 14.43
C ASP A 350 21.69 -8.74 13.27
N ILE A 351 22.54 -7.83 12.79
CA ILE A 351 22.23 -6.97 11.64
C ILE A 351 21.97 -7.83 10.41
N TYR A 352 22.85 -8.81 10.14
CA TYR A 352 22.65 -9.73 9.03
C TYR A 352 21.34 -10.53 9.15
N ALA A 353 21.04 -11.03 10.36
CA ALA A 353 19.78 -11.72 10.60
C ALA A 353 18.58 -10.81 10.35
N ILE A 354 18.62 -9.53 10.73
CA ILE A 354 17.51 -8.60 10.49
C ILE A 354 17.34 -8.31 9.00
N VAL A 355 18.43 -8.12 8.25
CA VAL A 355 18.43 -7.66 6.84
C VAL A 355 18.29 -8.81 5.83
N GLN A 356 18.49 -10.07 6.23
CA GLN A 356 18.41 -11.23 5.33
C GLN A 356 17.16 -11.28 4.42
N PRO A 357 15.93 -10.93 4.87
CA PRO A 357 14.77 -10.89 3.98
C PRO A 357 14.95 -9.90 2.82
N ALA A 358 15.49 -8.70 3.07
CA ALA A 358 15.77 -7.72 2.02
C ALA A 358 16.84 -8.20 1.04
N LEU A 359 17.89 -8.87 1.50
CA LEU A 359 18.89 -9.45 0.60
C LEU A 359 18.27 -10.50 -0.33
N LYS A 360 17.36 -11.33 0.21
CA LYS A 360 16.61 -12.31 -0.59
C LYS A 360 15.69 -11.62 -1.61
N SER A 361 14.96 -10.59 -1.20
CA SER A 361 14.14 -9.80 -2.13
C SER A 361 14.97 -9.12 -3.21
N LEU A 362 16.11 -8.53 -2.85
CA LEU A 362 17.00 -7.84 -3.78
C LEU A 362 17.52 -8.80 -4.85
N LEU A 363 17.98 -9.98 -4.46
CA LEU A 363 18.43 -11.01 -5.41
C LEU A 363 17.30 -11.43 -6.35
N LEU A 364 16.09 -11.64 -5.82
CA LEU A 364 14.92 -11.97 -6.65
C LEU A 364 14.54 -10.84 -7.60
N ALA A 365 14.60 -9.59 -7.15
CA ALA A 365 14.31 -8.42 -7.96
C ALA A 365 15.31 -8.28 -9.11
N LEU A 366 16.62 -8.43 -8.84
CA LEU A 366 17.67 -8.38 -9.85
C LEU A 366 17.51 -9.46 -10.93
N VAL A 367 17.09 -10.67 -10.54
CA VAL A 367 16.81 -11.76 -11.49
C VAL A 367 15.65 -11.43 -12.43
N VAL A 368 14.72 -10.57 -12.02
CA VAL A 368 13.60 -10.13 -12.86
C VAL A 368 13.94 -8.88 -13.66
N GLU A 369 14.54 -7.88 -13.03
CA GLU A 369 14.86 -6.59 -13.66
C GLU A 369 15.96 -6.69 -14.71
N ILE A 370 17.04 -7.45 -14.43
CA ILE A 370 18.20 -7.52 -15.34
C ILE A 370 17.79 -8.10 -16.72
N PRO A 371 17.09 -9.24 -16.81
CA PRO A 371 16.64 -9.75 -18.11
C PRO A 371 15.69 -8.80 -18.83
N LEU A 372 14.78 -8.14 -18.10
CA LEU A 372 13.83 -7.17 -18.67
C LEU A 372 14.49 -5.88 -19.17
N ALA A 373 15.64 -5.50 -18.62
CA ALA A 373 16.39 -4.33 -19.07
C ALA A 373 17.33 -4.63 -20.25
N ILE A 374 17.66 -5.91 -20.49
CA ILE A 374 18.53 -6.35 -21.59
C ILE A 374 17.70 -6.71 -22.84
N LEU A 375 16.48 -7.22 -22.66
CA LEU A 375 15.49 -7.45 -23.72
C LEU A 375 14.87 -6.12 -24.18
#